data_AF-A0A3M0L839-F1
#
_entry.id   AF-A0A3M0L839-F1
#
_cell.length_a   1.000
_cell.length_b   1.000
_cell.length_c   1.000
_cell.angle_alpha   90.00
_cell.angle_beta   90.00
_cell.angle_gamma   90.00
#
_symmetry.space_group_name_H-M   'P 1'
#
loop_
_entity.id
_entity.type
_entity.pdbx_description
1 polymer ?
#
loop_
_entity_poly.entity_id
_entity_poly.type
_entity_poly.pdbx_seq_one_letter_code
_entity_poly.pdbx_strand_id
1 'polypeptide(L)'
;MGRLVDEPLGVAERLDEFLGNSIYSYDDICAILRLLFNAEEWDVIRQAAIKDWEHRNPQVGSGAERWPEQRPSWNAQAEEDWRKMIELRNMGIQV
;
A
#
# COMPACT_ATOMS: atom_id res chain seq x y z
N MET A 1 19.74 -8.17 -13.72
CA MET A 1 19.17 -8.05 -12.37
C MET A 1 18.19 -6.89 -12.43
N GLY A 2 16.92 -7.17 -12.67
CA GLY A 2 15.89 -6.13 -12.81
C GLY A 2 15.55 -5.55 -11.45
N ARG A 3 15.40 -4.23 -11.37
CA ARG A 3 14.93 -3.56 -10.15
C ARG A 3 13.42 -3.79 -10.05
N LEU A 4 12.86 -3.74 -8.85
CA LEU A 4 11.42 -3.96 -8.66
C LEU A 4 10.56 -2.90 -9.37
N VAL A 5 11.13 -1.72 -9.63
CA VAL A 5 10.54 -0.68 -10.48
C VAL A 5 10.39 -1.05 -11.96
N ASP A 6 11.12 -2.06 -12.46
CA ASP A 6 10.98 -2.53 -13.86
C ASP A 6 9.85 -3.57 -14.02
N GLU A 7 9.38 -4.18 -12.93
CA GLU A 7 8.42 -5.29 -12.97
C GLU A 7 7.32 -5.14 -11.89
N PRO A 8 6.47 -4.10 -12.01
CA PRO A 8 5.44 -3.76 -11.02
C PRO A 8 4.42 -4.90 -10.76
N LEU A 9 4.15 -5.75 -11.76
CA LEU A 9 3.26 -6.90 -11.59
C LEU A 9 3.81 -7.92 -10.57
N GLY A 10 5.13 -8.13 -10.54
CA GLY A 10 5.77 -9.04 -9.59
C GLY A 10 5.79 -8.52 -8.15
N VAL A 11 5.64 -7.20 -7.97
CA VAL A 11 5.46 -6.56 -6.65
C VAL A 11 4.09 -6.91 -6.08
N ALA A 12 3.06 -6.75 -6.91
CA ALA A 12 1.67 -7.03 -6.56
C ALA A 12 1.47 -8.51 -6.17
N GLU A 13 2.03 -9.44 -6.95
CA GLU A 13 1.92 -10.87 -6.68
C GLU A 13 2.66 -11.28 -5.40
N ARG A 14 3.86 -10.74 -5.15
CA ARG A 14 4.58 -11.00 -3.89
C ARG A 14 3.87 -10.40 -2.69
N LEU A 15 3.27 -9.22 -2.85
CA LEU A 15 2.44 -8.62 -1.81
C LEU A 15 1.21 -9.48 -1.54
N ASP A 16 0.54 -9.99 -2.56
CA ASP A 16 -0.60 -10.87 -2.41
C ASP A 16 -0.21 -12.22 -1.76
N GLU A 17 0.98 -12.76 -2.05
CA GLU A 17 1.49 -13.99 -1.43
C GLU A 17 1.89 -13.79 0.04
N PHE A 18 2.55 -12.67 0.38
CA PHE A 18 2.95 -12.35 1.75
C PHE A 18 1.78 -11.89 2.62
N LEU A 19 0.85 -11.11 2.05
CA LEU A 19 -0.35 -10.70 2.75
C LEU A 19 -1.31 -11.90 2.80
N GLY A 20 -1.64 -12.57 1.70
CA GLY A 20 -2.62 -13.66 1.75
C GLY A 20 -3.93 -13.23 2.43
N ASN A 21 -4.59 -14.15 3.16
CA ASN A 21 -5.90 -13.92 3.77
C ASN A 21 -5.86 -13.47 5.25
N SER A 22 -4.70 -13.10 5.80
CA SER A 22 -4.63 -12.67 7.20
C SER A 22 -5.06 -11.21 7.35
N ILE A 23 -5.57 -10.86 8.53
CA ILE A 23 -5.92 -9.49 8.89
C ILE A 23 -4.63 -8.78 9.32
N TYR A 24 -4.11 -7.91 8.47
CA TYR A 24 -2.91 -7.12 8.76
C TYR A 24 -3.28 -5.74 9.28
N SER A 25 -2.54 -5.29 10.29
CA SER A 25 -2.55 -3.88 10.67
C SER A 25 -1.75 -3.05 9.67
N TYR A 26 -1.94 -1.72 9.71
CA TYR A 26 -1.13 -0.79 8.92
C TYR A 26 0.39 -1.03 9.12
N ASP A 27 0.82 -1.29 10.36
CA ASP A 27 2.23 -1.60 10.65
C ASP A 27 2.69 -2.88 9.98
N ASP A 28 1.87 -3.93 9.96
CA ASP A 28 2.25 -5.19 9.33
C ASP A 28 2.39 -5.03 7.82
N ILE A 29 1.45 -4.30 7.19
CA ILE A 29 1.52 -4.00 5.75
C ILE A 29 2.79 -3.17 5.44
N CYS A 30 3.05 -2.11 6.22
CA CYS A 30 4.26 -1.30 6.06
C CYS A 30 5.55 -2.07 6.37
N ALA A 31 5.54 -3.00 7.33
CA ALA A 31 6.69 -3.82 7.68
C ALA A 31 7.01 -4.82 6.57
N ILE A 32 6.00 -5.50 6.02
CA ILE A 32 6.15 -6.40 4.88
C ILE A 32 6.70 -5.64 3.67
N LEU A 33 6.13 -4.46 3.37
CA LEU A 33 6.60 -3.63 2.28
C LEU A 33 8.05 -3.18 2.48
N ARG A 34 8.45 -2.78 3.69
CA ARG A 34 9.85 -2.44 4.02
C ARG A 34 10.81 -3.64 4.02
N LEU A 35 10.30 -4.85 4.19
CA LEU A 35 11.09 -6.08 4.03
C LEU A 35 11.32 -6.41 2.55
N LEU A 36 10.35 -6.11 1.70
CA LEU A 36 10.40 -6.36 0.26
C LEU A 36 11.14 -5.28 -0.53
N PHE A 37 11.05 -4.02 -0.09
CA PHE A 37 11.57 -2.84 -0.77
C PHE A 37 12.54 -2.07 0.11
N ASN A 38 13.61 -1.54 -0.48
CA ASN A 38 14.45 -0.55 0.18
C ASN A 38 13.73 0.81 0.25
N ALA A 39 14.23 1.72 1.09
CA ALA A 39 13.55 2.98 1.39
C ALA A 39 13.29 3.87 0.16
N GLU A 40 14.13 3.75 -0.88
CA GLU A 40 14.00 4.51 -2.12
C GLU A 40 12.92 3.91 -3.04
N GLU A 41 12.93 2.58 -3.24
CA GLU A 41 11.86 1.86 -3.97
C GLU A 41 10.50 2.02 -3.27
N TRP A 42 10.49 2.03 -1.94
CA TRP A 42 9.29 2.27 -1.13
C TRP A 42 8.65 3.63 -1.43
N ASP A 43 9.45 4.70 -1.46
CA ASP A 43 8.92 6.04 -1.73
C ASP A 43 8.34 6.14 -3.14
N VAL A 44 9.02 5.52 -4.12
CA VAL A 44 8.53 5.47 -5.51
C VAL A 44 7.22 4.70 -5.62
N ILE A 45 7.11 3.50 -5.02
CA ILE A 45 5.88 2.70 -5.04
C ILE A 45 4.75 3.46 -4.36
N ARG A 46 5.01 4.09 -3.21
CA ARG A 46 4.01 4.88 -2.51
C ARG A 46 3.51 6.05 -3.37
N GLN A 47 4.42 6.81 -3.97
CA GLN A 47 4.04 7.94 -4.83
C GLN A 47 3.25 7.47 -6.06
N ALA A 48 3.67 6.37 -6.69
CA ALA A 48 2.96 5.79 -7.82
C ALA A 48 1.56 5.30 -7.42
N ALA A 49 1.42 4.65 -6.26
CA ALA A 49 0.15 4.16 -5.75
C ALA A 49 -0.83 5.30 -5.43
N ILE A 50 -0.33 6.35 -4.77
CA ILE A 50 -1.11 7.56 -4.48
C ILE A 50 -1.58 8.20 -5.77
N LYS A 51 -0.68 8.39 -6.74
CA LYS A 51 -0.99 9.02 -8.02
C LYS A 51 -2.00 8.22 -8.83
N ASP A 52 -1.86 6.91 -8.86
CA ASP A 52 -2.77 6.02 -9.57
C ASP A 52 -4.16 5.98 -8.90
N TRP A 53 -4.20 5.97 -7.57
CA TRP A 53 -5.47 6.09 -6.83
C TRP A 53 -6.15 7.44 -7.05
N GLU A 54 -5.41 8.55 -7.02
CA GLU A 54 -5.93 9.90 -7.30
C GLU A 54 -6.44 10.00 -8.75
N HIS A 55 -5.77 9.34 -9.69
CA HIS A 55 -6.24 9.25 -11.08
C HIS A 55 -7.57 8.49 -11.19
N ARG A 56 -7.72 7.39 -10.44
CA ARG A 56 -8.96 6.60 -10.39
C ARG A 56 -10.07 7.28 -9.58
N ASN A 57 -9.72 8.13 -8.62
CA ASN A 57 -10.63 8.75 -7.67
C ASN A 57 -10.43 10.28 -7.58
N PRO A 58 -10.62 11.04 -8.67
CA PRO A 58 -10.28 12.47 -8.74
C PRO A 58 -11.11 13.37 -7.80
N GLN A 59 -12.14 12.82 -7.15
CA GLN A 59 -13.13 13.55 -6.36
C GLN A 59 -13.30 13.04 -4.92
N VAL A 60 -12.49 12.07 -4.49
CA VAL A 60 -12.65 11.37 -3.20
C VAL A 60 -11.69 11.90 -2.11
N GLY A 61 -10.77 12.81 -2.45
CA GLY A 61 -9.80 13.40 -1.52
C GLY A 61 -8.35 13.19 -1.98
N SER A 62 -7.37 13.47 -1.12
CA SER A 62 -5.96 13.21 -1.47
C SER A 62 -5.59 11.76 -1.21
N GLY A 63 -4.91 11.13 -2.17
CA GLY A 63 -4.40 9.76 -1.98
C GLY A 63 -3.36 9.68 -0.86
N ALA A 64 -2.74 10.80 -0.48
CA ALA A 64 -1.85 10.89 0.67
C ALA A 64 -2.57 10.68 2.02
N GLU A 65 -3.87 10.99 2.11
CA GLU A 65 -4.68 10.67 3.29
C GLU A 65 -5.01 9.17 3.36
N ARG A 66 -5.04 8.50 2.20
CA ARG A 66 -5.25 7.05 2.09
C ARG A 66 -3.97 6.26 2.30
N TRP A 67 -2.82 6.82 1.97
CA TRP A 67 -1.51 6.24 2.27
C TRP A 67 -0.61 7.24 3.02
N PRO A 68 -0.86 7.46 4.32
CA PRO A 68 -0.08 8.41 5.11
C PRO A 68 1.38 7.94 5.26
N GLU A 69 2.35 8.86 5.32
CA GLU A 69 3.77 8.56 5.63
C GLU A 69 3.96 8.10 7.06
N GLN A 70 3.15 8.68 7.94
CA GLN A 70 3.18 8.39 9.35
C GLN A 70 2.10 7.37 9.68
N ARG A 71 2.40 6.54 10.68
CA ARG A 71 1.46 5.56 11.22
C ARG A 71 0.17 6.28 11.63
N PRO A 72 -0.97 6.02 10.95
CA PRO A 72 -2.24 6.57 11.37
C PRO A 72 -2.73 5.84 12.62
N SER A 73 -3.57 6.49 13.42
CA SER A 73 -4.21 5.89 14.59
C SER A 73 -5.38 4.95 14.22
N TRP A 74 -5.26 4.23 13.10
CA TRP A 74 -6.30 3.34 12.59
C TRP A 74 -6.41 2.08 13.44
N ASN A 75 -7.62 1.75 13.85
CA ASN A 75 -7.90 0.55 14.61
C ASN A 75 -8.38 -0.57 13.69
N ALA A 76 -7.63 -1.68 13.60
CA ALA A 76 -8.02 -2.85 12.80
C ALA A 76 -9.35 -3.48 13.25
N GLN A 77 -9.83 -3.17 14.46
CA GLN A 77 -11.13 -3.63 14.98
C GLN A 77 -12.29 -2.69 14.63
N ALA A 78 -12.02 -1.47 14.17
CA ALA A 78 -13.05 -0.53 13.74
C ALA A 78 -13.34 -0.74 12.25
N GLU A 79 -14.60 -0.94 11.87
CA GLU A 79 -14.97 -1.25 10.48
C GLU A 79 -14.52 -0.16 9.49
N GLU A 80 -14.64 1.12 9.87
CA GLU A 80 -14.21 2.24 9.02
C GLU A 80 -12.70 2.26 8.79
N ASP A 81 -11.92 1.96 9.83
CA ASP A 81 -10.46 1.94 9.74
C ASP A 81 -9.97 0.66 9.06
N TRP A 82 -10.64 -0.47 9.28
CA TRP A 82 -10.40 -1.71 8.54
C TRP A 82 -10.62 -1.52 7.05
N ARG A 83 -11.68 -0.81 6.63
CA ARG A 83 -11.90 -0.45 5.22
C ARG A 83 -10.74 0.37 4.65
N LYS A 84 -10.19 1.32 5.41
CA LYS A 84 -9.00 2.08 4.99
C LYS A 84 -7.77 1.19 4.84
N MET A 85 -7.59 0.21 5.73
CA MET A 85 -6.48 -0.76 5.63
C MET A 85 -6.61 -1.67 4.40
N ILE A 86 -7.82 -2.14 4.07
CA ILE A 86 -8.10 -2.92 2.85
C ILE A 86 -7.86 -2.06 1.61
N GLU A 87 -8.25 -0.79 1.64
CA GLU A 87 -8.00 0.13 0.53
C GLU A 87 -6.50 0.37 0.33
N LEU A 88 -5.74 0.57 1.41
CA LEU A 88 -4.28 0.69 1.36
C LEU A 88 -3.60 -0.57 0.80
N ARG A 89 -4.06 -1.76 1.21
CA ARG A 89 -3.63 -3.04 0.60
C ARG A 89 -3.89 -3.02 -0.91
N ASN A 90 -5.09 -2.65 -1.33
CA ASN A 90 -5.48 -2.65 -2.73
C ASN A 90 -4.72 -1.60 -3.55
N MET A 91 -4.35 -0.46 -2.95
CA MET A 91 -3.49 0.53 -3.58
C MET A 91 -2.10 -0.06 -3.86
N GLY A 92 -1.48 -0.74 -2.90
CA GLY A 92 -0.14 -1.36 -3.08
C GLY A 92 -0.09 -2.54 -4.05
N ILE A 93 -1.23 -3.22 -4.28
CA ILE A 93 -1.34 -4.34 -5.24
C ILE A 93 -1.60 -3.85 -6.67
N GLN A 94 -2.13 -2.64 -6.86
CA GLN A 94 -2.57 -2.15 -8.18
C GLN A 94 -1.65 -1.09 -8.79
N VAL A 95 -0.42 -0.95 -8.27
CA VAL A 95 0.61 0.01 -8.75
C VAL A 95 1.39 -0.52 -9.93
#